data_AF-A0A3B4ZZ38-F1
#
_entry.id   AF-A0A3B4ZZ38-F1
#
_cell.length_a   1.000
_cell.length_b   1.000
_cell.length_c   1.000
_cell.angle_alpha   90.00
_cell.angle_beta   90.00
_cell.angle_gamma   90.00
#
_symmetry.space_group_name_H-M   'P 1'
#
loop_
_entity.id
_entity.type
_entity.pdbx_description
1 polymer ?
#
loop_
_entity_poly.entity_id
_entity_poly.type
_entity_poly.pdbx_seq_one_letter_code
_entity_poly.pdbx_strand_id
1 'polypeptide(L)' 'CFAPLPATVDLIFSLFQKTKRDVNNFDQDFTREEPVLTPVEDSIVKQINQDEFKGFSYFGDETAA' A
#
# COMPACT_ATOMS: atom_id res chain seq x y z
N CYS A 1 -19.44 -35.97 -0.49
CA CYS A 1 -18.14 -36.10 0.19
C CYS A 1 -17.21 -35.01 -0.33
N PHE A 2 -17.14 -33.89 0.38
CA PHE A 2 -16.16 -32.85 0.10
C PHE A 2 -14.78 -33.45 0.43
N ALA A 3 -14.04 -33.86 -0.60
CA ALA A 3 -12.65 -34.25 -0.41
C ALA A 3 -11.83 -32.97 -0.19
N PRO A 4 -10.99 -32.89 0.86
CA PRO A 4 -10.10 -31.76 1.04
C PRO A 4 -9.07 -31.76 -0.11
N LEU A 5 -8.93 -30.62 -0.80
CA LEU A 5 -7.86 -30.42 -1.76
C LEU A 5 -6.50 -30.56 -1.06
N PRO A 6 -5.47 -31.10 -1.72
CA PRO A 6 -4.15 -31.28 -1.12
C PRO A 6 -3.54 -29.92 -0.81
N ALA A 7 -3.10 -29.72 0.44
CA ALA A 7 -2.48 -28.49 0.98
C ALA A 7 -1.25 -27.96 0.20
N THR A 8 -0.81 -28.67 -0.84
CA THR A 8 0.34 -28.36 -1.68
C THR A 8 0.05 -27.28 -2.73
N VAL A 9 -1.20 -27.13 -3.19
CA VAL A 9 -1.55 -26.04 -4.14
C VAL A 9 -1.62 -24.67 -3.47
N ASP A 10 -1.84 -24.62 -2.15
CA ASP A 10 -1.88 -23.36 -1.38
C ASP A 10 -0.49 -22.71 -1.24
N LEU A 11 0.58 -23.51 -1.24
CA LEU A 11 1.95 -23.02 -1.06
C LEU A 11 2.61 -22.52 -2.35
N ILE A 12 2.12 -22.96 -3.52
CA ILE A 12 2.68 -22.57 -4.83
C ILE A 12 2.38 -21.10 -5.16
N PHE A 13 1.32 -20.54 -4.58
CA PHE A 13 0.97 -19.12 -4.70
C PHE A 13 1.30 -18.34 -3.40
N SER A 14 2.30 -18.80 -2.63
CA SER A 14 2.76 -18.09 -1.45
C SER A 14 3.62 -16.89 -1.85
N LEU A 15 3.21 -15.69 -1.43
CA LEU A 15 3.94 -14.44 -1.67
C LEU A 15 5.32 -14.50 -0.99
N PHE A 16 6.38 -14.60 -1.79
CA PHE A 16 7.73 -14.68 -1.28
C PHE A 16 8.25 -13.28 -0.93
N GLN A 17 8.26 -12.95 0.36
CA GLN A 17 8.87 -11.72 0.90
C GLN A 17 10.07 -12.09 1.77
N LYS A 18 11.28 -11.75 1.31
CA LYS A 18 12.53 -12.09 2.00
C LYS A 18 12.81 -11.17 3.19
N THR A 19 12.34 -9.93 3.15
CA THR A 19 12.60 -8.91 4.17
C THR A 19 11.41 -7.96 4.35
N LYS A 20 11.38 -7.20 5.44
CA LYS A 20 10.32 -6.22 5.73
C LYS A 20 10.18 -5.10 4.67
N ARG A 21 11.21 -4.87 3.86
CA ARG A 21 11.22 -3.85 2.79
C ARG A 21 11.31 -4.51 1.40
N ASP A 22 10.98 -5.80 1.31
CA ASP A 22 11.07 -6.50 0.04
C ASP A 22 9.97 -6.05 -0.91
N VAL A 23 10.39 -5.54 -2.06
CA VAL A 23 9.52 -5.03 -3.13
C VAL A 23 9.43 -5.97 -4.33
N ASN A 24 9.96 -7.20 -4.23
CA ASN A 24 10.02 -8.15 -5.36
C ASN A 24 8.65 -8.53 -5.97
N ASN A 25 7.54 -8.29 -5.25
CA ASN A 25 6.18 -8.53 -5.74
C ASN A 25 5.51 -7.28 -6.33
N PHE A 26 6.23 -6.16 -6.42
CA PHE A 26 5.78 -4.91 -7.02
C PHE A 26 6.50 -4.68 -8.35
N ASP A 27 5.92 -3.87 -9.22
CA ASP A 27 6.55 -3.50 -10.49
C ASP A 27 7.89 -2.79 -10.24
N GLN A 28 8.91 -3.14 -11.02
CA GLN A 28 10.24 -2.56 -10.89
C GLN A 28 10.26 -1.09 -11.33
N ASP A 29 9.36 -0.69 -12.21
CA ASP A 29 9.31 0.69 -12.69
C ASP A 29 9.02 1.65 -11.54
N PHE A 30 8.08 1.32 -10.64
CA PHE A 30 7.77 2.16 -9.47
C PHE A 30 8.80 2.07 -8.34
N THR A 31 9.50 0.94 -8.19
CA THR A 31 10.40 0.72 -7.03
C THR A 31 11.82 1.24 -7.28
N ARG A 32 12.15 1.57 -8.53
CA ARG A 32 13.43 2.18 -8.93
C ARG A 32 13.40 3.69 -8.91
N GLU A 33 12.23 4.30 -9.05
CA GLU A 33 12.06 5.75 -8.95
C GLU A 33 12.39 6.25 -7.54
N GLU A 34 12.92 7.47 -7.43
CA GLU A 34 13.13 8.07 -6.12
C GLU A 34 11.77 8.36 -5.44
N PRO A 35 11.62 8.09 -4.13
CA PRO A 35 10.38 8.32 -3.40
C PRO A 35 10.19 9.80 -3.06
N VAL A 36 10.07 10.63 -4.10
CA VAL A 36 9.88 12.07 -3.99
C VAL A 36 8.42 12.43 -4.22
N LEU A 37 7.94 13.46 -3.50
CA LEU A 37 6.64 14.06 -3.80
C LEU A 37 6.82 15.04 -4.94
N THR A 38 5.97 14.95 -5.96
CA THR A 38 5.91 15.94 -7.03
C THR A 38 5.67 17.32 -6.43
N PRO A 39 6.51 18.33 -6.72
CA PRO A 39 6.27 19.69 -6.24
C PRO A 39 4.92 20.22 -6.70
N VAL A 40 4.21 20.91 -5.81
CA VAL A 40 2.91 21.53 -6.10
C VAL A 40 3.03 23.04 -5.98
N GLU A 41 2.44 23.76 -6.94
CA GLU A 41 2.38 25.22 -6.93
C GLU A 41 1.46 25.74 -5.82
N ASP A 42 1.94 26.72 -5.04
CA ASP A 42 1.18 27.32 -3.94
C ASP A 42 -0.16 27.94 -4.39
N SER A 43 -0.22 28.40 -5.64
CA SER A 43 -1.43 28.98 -6.22
C SER A 43 -2.57 27.96 -6.30
N ILE A 44 -2.25 26.71 -6.63
CA ILE A 44 -3.21 25.60 -6.72
C ILE A 44 -3.72 25.27 -5.31
N VAL A 45 -2.82 25.15 -4.33
CA VAL A 45 -3.18 24.83 -2.94
C VAL A 45 -4.13 25.88 -2.35
N LYS A 46 -3.90 27.17 -2.64
CA LYS A 46 -4.73 28.28 -2.16
C LYS A 46 -6.13 28.34 -2.79
N GLN A 47 -6.33 27.73 -3.96
CA GLN A 47 -7.63 27.68 -4.64
C GLN A 47 -8.54 26.56 -4.12
N ILE A 48 -7.99 25.59 -3.38
CA ILE A 48 -8.72 24.45 -2.86
C ILE A 48 -9.40 24.80 -1.53
N ASN A 49 -10.68 24.45 -1.40
CA ASN A 49 -11.44 24.63 -0.16
C ASN A 49 -11.01 23.63 0.92
N GLN A 50 -10.20 24.09 1.88
CA GLN A 50 -9.64 23.24 2.95
C GLN A 50 -10.71 22.70 3.91
N ASP A 51 -11.90 23.30 3.96
CA ASP A 51 -13.00 22.84 4.80
C ASP A 51 -13.55 21.47 4.36
N GLU A 52 -13.37 21.10 3.08
CA GLU A 52 -13.77 19.78 2.55
C GLU A 52 -12.99 18.63 3.19
N PHE A 53 -11.81 18.90 3.73
CA PHE A 53 -10.96 17.92 4.38
C PHE A 53 -11.11 17.89 5.91
N LYS A 54 -12.08 18.63 6.47
CA LYS A 54 -12.38 18.55 7.91
C LYS A 54 -12.80 17.14 8.29
N GLY A 55 -12.11 16.57 9.29
CA GLY A 55 -12.35 15.19 9.73
C GLY A 55 -11.62 14.12 8.92
N PHE A 56 -10.70 14.49 8.03
CA PHE A 56 -9.90 13.53 7.25
C PHE A 56 -8.93 12.70 8.12
N SER A 57 -8.40 13.28 9.21
CA SER A 57 -7.43 12.60 10.07
C SER A 57 -8.06 11.40 10.80
N TYR A 58 -7.44 10.23 10.63
CA TYR A 58 -7.83 8.98 11.27
C TYR A 58 -6.59 8.31 11.90
N PHE A 59 -6.77 7.74 13.08
CA PHE A 59 -5.80 6.85 13.72
C PHE A 59 -6.43 5.47 13.83
N GLY A 60 -5.77 4.45 13.30
CA GLY A 60 -6.20 3.06 13.45
C GLY A 60 -6.10 2.63 14.91
N ASP A 61 -7.06 1.83 15.37
CA ASP A 61 -6.99 1.22 16.69
C ASP A 61 -5.75 0.31 16.75
N GLU A 62 -4.92 0.50 17.78
CA GLU A 62 -3.62 -0.20 17.95
C GLU A 62 -3.76 -1.73 18.08
N THR A 63 -4.99 -2.25 18.16
CA THR A 63 -5.33 -3.67 18.32
C THR A 63 -5.44 -4.49 17.02
N ALA A 64 -5.04 -3.95 15.87
CA ALA A 64 -4.91 -4.72 14.63
C ALA A 64 -3.43 -5.01 14.32
N ALA A 65 -2.82 -5.92 15.08
CA ALA A 65 -1.51 -6.52 14.79
C ALA A 65 -1.57 -8.04 14.94
#